data_AF-A0A4S9D3X4-F1
#
_entry.id   AF-A0A4S9D3X4-F1
#
_cell.length_a   1.000
_cell.length_b   1.000
_cell.length_c   1.000
_cell.angle_alpha   90.00
_cell.angle_beta   90.00
_cell.angle_gamma   90.00
#
_symmetry.space_group_name_H-M   'P 1'
#
loop_
_entity.id
_entity.type
_entity.pdbx_description
1 polymer ?
#
loop_
_entity_poly.entity_id
_entity_poly.type
_entity_poly.pdbx_seq_one_letter_code
_entity_poly.pdbx_strand_id
1 'polypeptide(L)'
;MTGSQIVESTYSVDYWGLALLIAVQDRSRNGHQYHCIMVFNPADYPSSCEGLYDSEDLCADLMSRRKDLVSHISRSGCFVKRGQKVPHPSTGVHRFLAYFNVFSRKSRHEALQLAKEVRDEVRYSFK
;
A
#
# COMPACT_ATOMS: atom_id res chain seq x y z
N MET A 1 -2.11 7.80 14.47
CA MET A 1 -1.94 7.97 13.01
C MET A 1 -1.03 6.83 12.55
N THR A 2 -1.56 5.78 11.94
CA THR A 2 -0.74 4.62 11.54
C THR A 2 -0.15 4.93 10.17
N GLY A 3 1.11 5.37 10.13
CA GLY A 3 1.83 5.58 8.87
C GLY A 3 1.93 4.29 8.06
N SER A 4 2.27 4.41 6.79
CA SER A 4 2.43 3.27 5.86
C SER A 4 3.58 2.32 6.22
N GLN A 5 4.47 2.72 7.14
CA GLN A 5 5.55 1.87 7.68
C GLN A 5 6.44 1.22 6.60
N ILE A 6 6.63 1.90 5.47
CA ILE A 6 7.44 1.36 4.37
C ILE A 6 8.92 1.31 4.69
N VAL A 7 9.43 2.28 5.46
CA VAL A 7 10.83 2.28 5.91
C VAL A 7 11.05 1.14 6.89
N GLU A 8 10.12 0.93 7.81
CA GLU A 8 10.08 -0.22 8.72
C GLU A 8 9.99 -1.55 7.99
N SER A 9 9.16 -1.63 6.96
CA SER A 9 9.14 -2.78 6.06
C SER A 9 10.52 -2.87 5.41
N THR A 10 10.89 -2.03 4.46
CA THR A 10 12.17 -2.13 3.71
C THR A 10 13.42 -2.42 4.56
N TYR A 11 13.56 -1.77 5.72
CA TYR A 11 14.81 -1.78 6.47
C TYR A 11 14.73 -2.44 7.84
N SER A 12 13.57 -2.95 8.27
CA SER A 12 13.35 -3.45 9.64
C SER A 12 13.73 -2.41 10.71
N VAL A 13 13.61 -1.13 10.39
CA VAL A 13 13.95 -0.01 11.27
C VAL A 13 12.68 0.75 11.61
N ASP A 14 12.36 0.86 12.90
CA ASP A 14 11.36 1.82 13.38
C ASP A 14 11.79 3.23 12.96
N TYR A 15 11.15 3.75 11.90
CA TYR A 15 11.53 5.04 11.33
C TYR A 15 11.24 6.18 12.29
N TRP A 16 10.15 6.08 13.05
CA TRP A 16 9.78 7.08 14.04
C TRP A 16 10.68 6.99 15.26
N GLY A 17 10.98 5.78 15.73
CA GLY A 17 11.99 5.52 16.75
C GLY A 17 13.38 6.04 16.34
N LEU A 18 13.81 5.80 15.10
CA LEU A 18 15.08 6.31 14.59
C LEU A 18 15.07 7.84 14.45
N ALA A 19 13.97 8.45 14.02
CA ALA A 19 13.84 9.91 13.97
C ALA A 19 13.98 10.54 15.39
N LEU A 20 13.40 9.89 16.41
CA LEU A 20 13.55 10.28 17.81
C LEU A 20 15.00 10.09 18.31
N LEU A 21 15.64 8.96 18.00
CA LEU A 21 17.04 8.69 18.37
C LEU A 21 18.02 9.69 17.71
N ILE A 22 17.77 10.05 16.45
CA ILE A 22 18.52 11.10 15.74
C ILE A 22 18.38 12.45 16.45
N ALA A 23 17.18 12.80 16.92
CA ALA A 23 16.94 14.05 17.64
C ALA A 23 17.75 14.15 18.95
N VAL A 24 18.05 13.01 19.59
CA VAL A 24 18.87 12.92 20.81
C VAL A 24 20.33 12.53 20.55
N GLN A 25 20.76 12.51 19.28
CA GLN A 25 22.12 12.16 18.84
C GLN A 25 22.59 10.74 19.23
N ASP A 26 21.68 9.79 19.39
CA ASP A 26 22.01 8.38 19.60
C ASP A 26 22.16 7.67 18.23
N ARG A 27 23.30 7.01 17.97
CA ARG A 27 23.80 6.70 16.61
C ARG A 27 24.05 5.22 16.28
N SER A 28 23.47 4.25 16.99
CA SER A 28 23.60 2.84 16.59
C SER A 28 22.67 2.48 15.40
N ARG A 29 23.18 1.78 14.37
CA ARG A 29 22.40 1.41 13.15
C ARG A 29 22.59 -0.06 12.78
N ASN A 30 21.49 -0.75 12.43
CA ASN A 30 21.48 -2.10 11.86
C ASN A 30 21.16 -2.06 10.35
N GLY A 31 21.70 -2.99 9.57
CA GLY A 31 21.64 -3.01 8.09
C GLY A 31 20.32 -3.50 7.47
N HIS A 32 20.15 -3.23 6.18
CA HIS A 32 18.96 -3.53 5.36
C HIS A 32 18.73 -5.04 5.17
N GLN A 33 17.47 -5.52 5.26
CA GLN A 33 17.17 -6.96 5.19
C GLN A 33 16.39 -7.39 3.92
N TYR A 34 15.69 -6.49 3.21
CA TYR A 34 14.90 -6.84 2.01
C TYR A 34 14.55 -5.63 1.12
N HIS A 35 14.07 -5.91 -0.11
CA HIS A 35 13.57 -4.89 -1.03
C HIS A 35 12.05 -4.76 -0.88
N CYS A 36 11.54 -3.55 -0.65
CA CYS A 36 10.10 -3.30 -0.52
C CYS A 36 9.65 -2.17 -1.44
N ILE A 37 8.47 -2.36 -2.05
CA ILE A 37 7.79 -1.43 -2.94
C ILE A 37 6.41 -1.17 -2.36
N MET A 38 6.08 0.09 -2.16
CA MET A 38 4.71 0.47 -1.80
C MET A 38 3.89 0.62 -3.07
N VAL A 39 2.76 -0.09 -3.11
CA VAL A 39 1.76 0.03 -4.15
C VAL A 39 0.61 0.85 -3.60
N PHE A 40 0.45 2.07 -4.09
CA PHE A 40 -0.75 2.85 -3.89
C PHE A 40 -1.74 2.59 -5.01
N ASN A 41 -3.00 2.37 -4.65
CA ASN A 41 -4.11 2.23 -5.60
C ASN A 41 -4.93 3.52 -5.56
N PRO A 42 -4.75 4.45 -6.53
CA PRO A 42 -5.57 5.65 -6.60
C PRO A 42 -7.02 5.29 -6.96
N ALA A 43 -7.96 6.16 -6.60
CA ALA A 43 -9.28 6.12 -7.19
C ALA A 43 -9.16 6.42 -8.68
N ASP A 44 -9.79 5.59 -9.51
CA ASP A 44 -9.90 5.83 -10.95
C ASP A 44 -11.23 5.23 -11.41
N TYR A 45 -12.14 6.08 -11.87
CA TYR A 45 -13.48 5.69 -12.28
C TYR A 45 -14.04 6.70 -13.29
N PRO A 46 -14.95 6.30 -14.20
CA PRO A 46 -15.49 7.20 -15.21
C PRO A 46 -16.25 8.38 -14.60
N SER A 47 -16.23 9.53 -15.28
CA SER A 47 -17.03 10.70 -14.89
C SER A 47 -18.54 10.48 -14.91
N SER A 48 -19.01 9.39 -15.51
CA SER A 48 -20.42 8.97 -15.50
C SER A 48 -20.87 8.33 -14.18
N CYS A 49 -19.93 7.88 -13.34
CA CYS A 49 -20.26 7.31 -12.03
C CYS A 49 -20.52 8.43 -11.02
N GLU A 50 -21.41 8.15 -10.07
CA GLU A 50 -21.64 9.03 -8.94
C GLU A 50 -20.39 9.13 -8.05
N GLY A 51 -19.46 8.18 -8.10
CA GLY A 51 -18.28 8.14 -7.24
C GLY A 51 -18.60 7.54 -5.86
N LEU A 52 -19.64 6.71 -5.78
CA LEU A 52 -19.93 5.91 -4.59
C LEU A 52 -19.15 4.59 -4.71
N TYR A 53 -18.21 4.38 -3.80
CA TYR A 53 -17.39 3.17 -3.80
C TYR A 53 -18.25 1.92 -3.55
N ASP A 54 -18.15 0.91 -4.42
CA ASP A 54 -19.07 -0.24 -4.42
C ASP A 54 -18.35 -1.60 -4.31
N SER A 55 -17.26 -1.64 -3.55
CA SER A 55 -16.52 -2.87 -3.30
C SER A 55 -16.33 -3.10 -1.80
N GLU A 56 -15.98 -4.33 -1.43
CA GLU A 56 -15.53 -4.65 -0.06
C GLU A 56 -14.07 -4.21 0.14
N ASP A 57 -13.48 -4.56 1.28
CA ASP A 57 -12.06 -4.31 1.58
C ASP A 57 -11.14 -4.91 0.50
N LEU A 58 -10.45 -4.02 -0.24
CA LEU A 58 -9.55 -4.36 -1.35
C LEU A 58 -8.42 -5.29 -0.93
N CYS A 59 -7.91 -5.09 0.27
CA CYS A 59 -6.78 -5.85 0.78
C CYS A 59 -7.24 -7.27 1.12
N ALA A 60 -8.37 -7.41 1.81
CA ALA A 60 -8.97 -8.70 2.12
C ALA A 60 -9.37 -9.47 0.84
N ASP A 61 -9.98 -8.80 -0.13
CA ASP A 61 -10.36 -9.41 -1.41
C ASP A 61 -9.13 -9.96 -2.16
N LEU A 62 -8.10 -9.14 -2.35
CA LEU A 62 -6.86 -9.57 -3.03
C LEU A 62 -6.23 -10.77 -2.32
N MET A 63 -6.08 -10.70 -0.99
CA MET A 63 -5.45 -11.77 -0.21
C MET A 63 -6.26 -13.08 -0.23
N SER A 64 -7.59 -13.00 -0.38
CA SER A 64 -8.44 -14.18 -0.52
C SER A 64 -8.26 -14.88 -1.87
N ARG A 65 -8.11 -14.09 -2.95
CA ARG A 65 -8.00 -14.58 -4.34
C ARG A 65 -6.59 -14.99 -4.74
N ARG A 66 -5.57 -14.23 -4.32
CA ARG A 66 -4.15 -14.42 -4.67
C ARG A 66 -3.32 -14.78 -3.45
N LYS A 67 -3.56 -15.98 -2.92
CA LYS A 67 -2.84 -16.51 -1.75
C LYS A 67 -1.32 -16.60 -1.96
N ASP A 68 -0.90 -16.76 -3.20
CA ASP A 68 0.50 -16.74 -3.64
C ASP A 68 1.19 -15.38 -3.41
N LEU A 69 0.44 -14.28 -3.50
CA LEU A 69 0.98 -12.93 -3.26
C LEU A 69 1.04 -12.58 -1.77
N VAL A 70 0.26 -13.26 -0.91
CA VAL A 70 0.17 -12.96 0.53
C VAL A 70 1.52 -13.08 1.22
N SER A 71 2.34 -14.06 0.86
CA SER A 71 3.68 -14.24 1.44
C SER A 71 4.65 -13.10 1.12
N HIS A 72 4.30 -12.25 0.15
CA HIS A 72 5.07 -11.10 -0.29
C HIS A 72 4.49 -9.76 0.16
N ILE A 73 3.41 -9.76 0.94
CA ILE A 73 2.77 -8.53 1.46
C ILE A 73 3.08 -8.42 2.95
N SER A 74 3.94 -7.47 3.33
CA SER A 74 4.27 -7.24 4.74
C SER A 74 3.18 -6.43 5.45
N ARG A 75 2.49 -5.56 4.70
CA ARG A 75 1.43 -4.71 5.22
C ARG A 75 0.47 -4.29 4.14
N SER A 76 -0.76 -4.02 4.51
CA SER A 76 -1.76 -3.44 3.63
C SER A 76 -2.77 -2.62 4.43
N GLY A 77 -3.55 -1.80 3.74
CA GLY A 77 -4.69 -1.13 4.35
C GLY A 77 -5.62 -0.52 3.31
N CYS A 78 -6.91 -0.75 3.50
CA CYS A 78 -7.98 -0.12 2.73
C CYS A 78 -8.43 1.18 3.44
N PHE A 79 -8.51 2.28 2.70
CA PHE A 79 -8.87 3.61 3.20
C PHE A 79 -10.33 4.00 2.95
N VAL A 80 -11.07 3.16 2.22
CA VAL A 80 -12.45 3.41 1.80
C VAL A 80 -13.37 2.29 2.25
N LYS A 81 -14.64 2.62 2.47
CA LYS A 81 -15.71 1.66 2.78
C LYS A 81 -16.79 1.71 1.71
N ARG A 82 -17.49 0.59 1.49
CA ARG A 82 -18.65 0.54 0.60
C ARG A 82 -19.65 1.66 0.92
N GLY A 83 -20.14 2.32 -0.12
CA GLY A 83 -21.06 3.47 -0.05
C GLY A 83 -20.37 4.81 0.23
N GLN A 84 -19.07 4.83 0.50
CA GLN A 84 -18.35 6.09 0.71
C GLN A 84 -18.22 6.87 -0.60
N LYS A 85 -18.54 8.17 -0.54
CA LYS A 85 -18.27 9.09 -1.64
C LYS A 85 -16.77 9.34 -1.75
N VAL A 86 -16.21 9.06 -2.93
CA VAL A 86 -14.83 9.36 -3.27
C VAL A 86 -14.84 10.48 -4.32
N PRO A 87 -14.00 11.51 -4.21
CA PRO A 87 -13.88 12.52 -5.24
C PRO A 87 -13.27 11.95 -6.52
N HIS A 88 -13.75 12.42 -7.68
CA HIS A 88 -13.20 11.99 -8.96
C HIS A 88 -11.80 12.59 -9.13
N PRO A 89 -10.82 11.88 -9.73
CA PRO A 89 -9.45 12.38 -9.86
C PRO A 89 -9.33 13.76 -10.54
N SER A 90 -10.24 14.09 -11.46
CA SER A 90 -10.29 15.39 -12.14
C SER A 90 -10.60 16.57 -11.21
N THR A 91 -11.10 16.33 -10.00
CA THR A 91 -11.36 17.38 -8.99
C THR A 91 -10.07 17.97 -8.41
N GLY A 92 -8.91 17.38 -8.72
CA GLY A 92 -7.63 17.74 -8.12
C GLY A 92 -7.42 17.18 -6.71
N VAL A 93 -8.43 16.51 -6.14
CA VAL A 93 -8.34 15.83 -4.85
C VAL A 93 -8.00 14.36 -5.09
N HIS A 94 -6.72 14.01 -4.98
CA HIS A 94 -6.29 12.62 -5.07
C HIS A 94 -6.70 11.82 -3.83
N ARG A 95 -7.40 10.71 -4.05
CA ARG A 95 -7.76 9.74 -3.01
C ARG A 95 -7.12 8.40 -3.34
N PHE A 96 -6.36 7.85 -2.39
CA PHE A 96 -5.95 6.45 -2.45
C PHE A 96 -7.06 5.58 -1.85
N LEU A 97 -7.38 4.49 -2.52
CA LEU A 97 -8.34 3.49 -2.06
C LEU A 97 -7.68 2.51 -1.09
N ALA A 98 -6.46 2.09 -1.41
CA ALA A 98 -5.70 1.16 -0.60
C ALA A 98 -4.18 1.32 -0.80
N TYR A 99 -3.40 0.68 0.07
CA TYR A 99 -1.98 0.46 -0.13
C TYR A 99 -1.57 -0.99 0.18
N PHE A 100 -0.47 -1.43 -0.45
CA PHE A 100 0.22 -2.68 -0.14
C PHE A 100 1.72 -2.43 -0.06
N ASN A 101 2.36 -2.89 1.02
CA ASN A 101 3.81 -2.98 1.11
C ASN A 101 4.22 -4.36 0.60
N VAL A 102 4.72 -4.40 -0.62
CA VAL A 102 5.13 -5.63 -1.31
C VAL A 102 6.64 -5.79 -1.18
N PHE A 103 7.13 -6.97 -0.82
CA PHE A 103 8.56 -7.18 -0.62
C PHE A 103 9.10 -8.45 -1.29
N SER A 104 10.39 -8.40 -1.61
CA SER A 104 11.20 -9.54 -2.02
C SER A 104 12.52 -9.55 -1.25
N ARG A 105 12.94 -10.75 -0.86
CA ARG A 105 14.27 -11.01 -0.30
C ARG A 105 15.31 -11.37 -1.37
N LYS A 106 14.89 -11.63 -2.62
CA LYS A 106 15.79 -12.07 -3.69
C LYS A 106 16.38 -10.89 -4.45
N SER A 107 15.54 -9.96 -4.90
CA SER A 107 16.01 -8.81 -5.68
C SER A 107 14.98 -7.69 -5.77
N ARG A 108 15.47 -6.48 -6.10
CA ARG A 108 14.60 -5.34 -6.45
C ARG A 108 13.73 -5.63 -7.68
N HIS A 109 14.24 -6.39 -8.65
CA HIS A 109 13.50 -6.73 -9.87
C HIS A 109 12.27 -7.58 -9.53
N GLU A 110 12.44 -8.62 -8.70
CA GLU A 110 11.32 -9.44 -8.23
C GLU A 110 10.31 -8.60 -7.43
N ALA A 111 10.78 -7.71 -6.54
CA ALA A 111 9.89 -6.81 -5.80
C ALA A 111 9.02 -5.92 -6.73
N LEU A 112 9.60 -5.42 -7.82
CA LEU A 112 8.87 -4.62 -8.82
C LEU A 112 7.87 -5.45 -9.63
N GLN A 113 8.21 -6.69 -9.97
CA GLN A 113 7.30 -7.61 -10.66
C GLN A 113 6.10 -7.95 -9.77
N LEU A 114 6.35 -8.35 -8.52
CA LEU A 114 5.30 -8.62 -7.53
C LEU A 114 4.41 -7.38 -7.31
N ALA A 115 5.00 -6.19 -7.22
CA ALA A 115 4.25 -4.95 -7.09
C ALA A 115 3.38 -4.63 -8.31
N LYS A 116 3.83 -4.98 -9.52
CA LYS A 116 3.03 -4.89 -10.74
C LYS A 116 1.86 -5.86 -10.67
N GLU A 117 2.10 -7.13 -10.33
CA GLU A 117 1.04 -8.14 -10.20
C GLU A 117 -0.02 -7.74 -9.18
N VAL A 118 0.38 -7.24 -8.01
CA VAL A 118 -0.55 -6.70 -7.01
C VAL A 118 -1.40 -5.58 -7.60
N ARG A 119 -0.81 -4.65 -8.37
CA ARG A 119 -1.57 -3.56 -8.99
C ARG A 119 -2.58 -4.07 -10.02
N ASP A 120 -2.18 -5.05 -10.84
CA ASP A 120 -3.01 -5.59 -11.91
C ASP A 120 -4.17 -6.46 -11.37
N GLU A 121 -4.02 -7.06 -10.19
CA GLU A 121 -5.02 -7.94 -9.58
C GLU A 121 -5.96 -7.24 -8.59
N VAL A 122 -5.70 -5.99 -8.23
CA VAL A 122 -6.62 -5.20 -7.41
C VAL A 122 -7.84 -4.85 -8.25
N ARG A 123 -9.02 -5.21 -7.75
CA ARG A 123 -10.30 -5.00 -8.44
C ARG A 123 -11.23 -4.20 -7.54
N TYR A 124 -11.83 -3.16 -8.10
CA TYR A 124 -12.84 -2.34 -7.44
C TYR A 124 -13.84 -1.78 -8.45
N SER A 125 -14.96 -1.30 -7.93
CA SER A 125 -16.05 -0.68 -8.70
C SER A 125 -16.57 0.57 -8.02
N PHE A 126 -17.21 1.43 -8.82
CA PHE A 126 -17.94 2.62 -8.40
C PHE A 126 -19.33 2.60 -9.00
N LYS A 127 -20.31 3.10 -8.25
CA LYS A 127 -21.61 3.56 -8.75
C LYS A 127 -21.52 5.02 -9.10
#